data_AF-A0A1V5FWJ1-F1
#
_entry.id   AF-A0A1V5FWJ1-F1
#
_cell.length_a   1.000
_cell.length_b   1.000
_cell.length_c   1.000
_cell.angle_alpha   90.00
_cell.angle_beta   90.00
_cell.angle_gamma   90.00
#
_symmetry.space_group_name_H-M   'P 1'
#
loop_
_entity.id
_entity.type
_entity.pdbx_description
1 polymer ?
#
loop_
_entity_poly.entity_id
_entity_poly.type
_entity_poly.pdbx_seq_one_letter_code
_entity_poly.pdbx_strand_id
1 'polypeptide(L)'
;MIQGSTGGVSDLTRDERSVSVEVPGVEMASLNMGSCNIGEAAYINTPGDVEYWAEKMQAHGVAPDMTIFEPGMARMIERVLEKGLAAAPPLVNVGLGFPGGLPATPDAVVFMAQRLPPGAV
;
A
#
# COMPACT_ATOMS: atom_id res chain seq x y z
N MET A 1 -9.94 -7.65 -13.79
CA MET A 1 -9.25 -7.04 -12.65
C MET A 1 -10.26 -6.67 -11.58
N ILE A 2 -10.36 -7.53 -10.57
CA ILE A 2 -11.05 -7.25 -9.32
C ILE A 2 -10.01 -6.97 -8.25
N GLN A 3 -10.12 -5.82 -7.58
CA GLN A 3 -9.24 -5.42 -6.48
C GLN A 3 -9.95 -5.56 -5.13
N GLY A 4 -9.35 -6.30 -4.21
CA GLY A 4 -9.74 -6.34 -2.80
C GLY A 4 -9.08 -5.22 -1.98
N SER A 5 -9.76 -4.67 -0.99
CA SER A 5 -9.13 -3.69 -0.09
C SER A 5 -8.53 -4.39 1.11
N THR A 6 -7.26 -4.11 1.45
CA THR A 6 -6.71 -4.41 2.80
C THR A 6 -6.61 -3.18 3.70
N GLY A 7 -7.26 -2.09 3.30
CA GLY A 7 -7.31 -0.86 4.08
C GLY A 7 -8.24 -1.00 5.28
N GLY A 8 -9.55 -0.83 5.09
CA GLY A 8 -10.52 -0.94 6.18
C GLY A 8 -10.28 0.07 7.31
N VAL A 9 -10.78 -0.24 8.50
CA VAL A 9 -10.60 0.59 9.71
C VAL A 9 -9.47 0.04 10.58
N SER A 10 -8.72 0.92 11.24
CA SER A 10 -7.53 0.56 12.03
C SER A 10 -7.83 -0.30 13.27
N ASP A 11 -9.08 -0.38 13.70
CA ASP A 11 -9.50 -1.16 14.88
C ASP A 11 -9.68 -2.66 14.58
N LEU A 12 -9.62 -3.05 13.29
CA LEU A 12 -9.61 -4.44 12.88
C LEU A 12 -8.21 -5.04 13.00
N THR A 13 -8.15 -6.35 13.26
CA THR A 13 -6.90 -7.10 13.20
C THR A 13 -6.35 -7.14 11.78
N ARG A 14 -5.04 -7.38 11.63
CA ARG A 14 -4.40 -7.54 10.32
C ARG A 14 -5.06 -8.63 9.46
N ASP A 15 -5.59 -9.68 10.08
CA ASP A 15 -6.24 -10.76 9.34
C ASP A 15 -7.63 -10.36 8.83
N GLU A 16 -8.46 -9.77 9.69
CA GLU A 16 -9.79 -9.25 9.32
C GLU A 16 -9.71 -8.20 8.20
N ARG A 17 -8.66 -7.37 8.21
CA ARG A 17 -8.43 -6.40 7.14
C ARG A 17 -8.10 -7.03 5.79
N SER A 18 -7.63 -8.27 5.74
CA SER A 18 -7.12 -8.89 4.52
C SER A 18 -7.96 -10.06 4.01
N VAL A 19 -9.19 -10.24 4.53
CA VAL A 19 -10.11 -11.30 4.08
C VAL A 19 -10.38 -11.27 2.59
N SER A 20 -10.32 -10.09 1.95
CA SER A 20 -10.53 -9.97 0.51
C SER A 20 -9.46 -10.69 -0.32
N VAL A 21 -8.25 -10.88 0.20
CA VAL A 21 -7.14 -11.55 -0.51
C VAL A 21 -7.46 -13.02 -0.78
N GLU A 22 -8.30 -13.64 0.04
CA GLU A 22 -8.69 -15.05 -0.06
C GLU A 22 -9.91 -15.27 -0.96
N VAL A 23 -10.57 -14.19 -1.40
CA VAL A 23 -11.80 -14.29 -2.20
C VAL A 23 -11.46 -14.74 -3.63
N PRO A 24 -12.04 -15.85 -4.12
CA PRO A 24 -11.79 -16.31 -5.48
C PRO A 24 -12.09 -15.25 -6.54
N GLY A 25 -11.15 -15.04 -7.47
CA GLY A 25 -11.26 -14.05 -8.54
C GLY A 25 -10.72 -12.66 -8.18
N VAL A 26 -10.26 -12.44 -6.95
CA VAL A 26 -9.44 -11.26 -6.63
C VAL A 26 -8.05 -11.42 -7.25
N GLU A 27 -7.66 -10.46 -8.07
CA GLU A 27 -6.39 -10.48 -8.82
C GLU A 27 -5.36 -9.50 -8.22
N MET A 28 -5.85 -8.52 -7.47
CA MET A 28 -5.05 -7.44 -6.88
C MET A 28 -5.62 -7.06 -5.52
N ALA A 29 -4.80 -6.53 -4.61
CA ALA A 29 -5.28 -5.98 -3.37
C ALA A 29 -4.50 -4.73 -2.96
N SER A 30 -5.17 -3.74 -2.36
CA SER A 30 -4.50 -2.53 -1.87
C SER A 30 -3.54 -2.88 -0.74
N LEU A 31 -2.29 -2.40 -0.82
CA LEU A 31 -1.28 -2.56 0.20
C LEU A 31 -0.80 -1.17 0.64
N ASN A 32 -1.25 -0.74 1.81
CA ASN A 32 -0.95 0.62 2.31
C ASN A 32 0.42 0.63 2.98
N MET A 33 1.35 1.41 2.42
CA MET A 33 2.78 1.25 2.68
C MET A 33 3.28 1.91 3.96
N GLY A 34 2.38 2.34 4.85
CA GLY A 34 2.76 2.89 6.15
C GLY A 34 1.59 3.52 6.90
N SER A 35 1.87 3.90 8.15
CA SER A 35 0.93 4.63 8.98
C SER A 35 0.95 6.13 8.68
N CYS A 36 -0.21 6.78 8.75
CA CYS A 36 -0.38 8.23 8.69
C CYS A 36 -1.70 8.62 9.37
N ASN A 37 -2.00 9.92 9.41
CA ASN A 37 -3.35 10.36 9.76
C ASN A 37 -4.20 10.42 8.49
N ILE A 38 -5.43 9.93 8.55
CA ILE A 38 -6.43 10.10 7.50
C ILE A 38 -7.73 10.58 8.15
N GLY A 39 -8.13 11.81 7.84
CA GLY A 39 -9.25 12.46 8.53
C GLY A 39 -8.92 12.68 10.00
N GLU A 40 -9.84 12.28 10.88
CA GLU A 40 -9.72 12.43 12.33
C GLU A 40 -9.08 11.20 13.01
N ALA A 41 -8.59 10.22 12.24
CA ALA A 41 -8.13 8.94 12.76
C ALA A 41 -6.68 8.64 12.37
N ALA A 42 -5.98 7.92 13.26
CA ALA A 42 -4.73 7.28 12.93
C ALA A 42 -5.01 6.08 12.02
N TYR A 43 -4.45 6.10 10.82
CA TYR A 43 -4.45 4.97 9.91
C TYR A 43 -3.19 4.14 10.13
N ILE A 44 -3.35 2.94 10.70
CA ILE A 44 -2.23 2.17 11.23
C ILE A 44 -1.85 1.06 10.24
N ASN A 45 -0.65 1.14 9.69
CA ASN A 45 -0.03 0.08 8.90
C ASN A 45 1.43 -0.01 9.33
N THR A 46 1.69 -0.79 10.39
CA THR A 46 3.07 -0.97 10.84
C THR A 46 3.89 -1.69 9.77
N PRO A 47 5.23 -1.56 9.74
CA PRO A 47 6.05 -2.32 8.79
C PRO A 47 5.80 -3.84 8.86
N GLY A 48 5.49 -4.37 10.04
CA GLY A 48 5.15 -5.78 10.21
C GLY A 48 3.80 -6.16 9.62
N ASP A 49 2.81 -5.24 9.63
CA ASP A 49 1.51 -5.48 8.99
C ASP A 49 1.63 -5.42 7.46
N VAL A 50 2.39 -4.46 6.93
CA VAL A 50 2.65 -4.36 5.48
C VAL A 50 3.33 -5.63 4.96
N GLU A 51 4.32 -6.15 5.68
CA GLU A 51 4.96 -7.42 5.33
C GLU A 51 3.99 -8.60 5.42
N TYR A 52 3.18 -8.67 6.47
CA TYR A 52 2.16 -9.72 6.63
C TYR A 52 1.18 -9.74 5.45
N TRP A 53 0.68 -8.58 5.03
CA TRP A 53 -0.24 -8.51 3.90
C TRP A 53 0.44 -8.80 2.58
N ALA A 54 1.69 -8.35 2.37
CA ALA A 54 2.46 -8.68 1.17
C ALA A 54 2.72 -10.20 1.06
N GLU A 55 3.11 -10.85 2.17
CA GLU A 55 3.25 -12.31 2.25
C GLU A 55 1.93 -13.03 1.93
N LYS A 56 0.82 -12.55 2.51
CA LYS A 56 -0.52 -13.13 2.27
C LYS A 56 -0.94 -12.99 0.81
N MET A 57 -0.72 -11.82 0.20
CA MET A 57 -0.99 -11.57 -1.21
C MET A 57 -0.14 -12.48 -2.12
N GLN A 58 1.16 -12.60 -1.85
CA GLN A 58 2.06 -13.48 -2.57
C GLN A 58 1.60 -14.95 -2.50
N ALA A 59 1.22 -15.43 -1.32
CA ALA A 59 0.75 -16.80 -1.11
C ALA A 59 -0.53 -17.14 -1.90
N HIS A 60 -1.37 -16.13 -2.19
CA HIS A 60 -2.61 -16.28 -2.95
C HIS A 60 -2.48 -15.89 -4.42
N GLY A 61 -1.29 -15.49 -4.88
CA GLY A 61 -1.09 -15.01 -6.25
C GLY A 61 -1.81 -13.69 -6.55
N VAL A 62 -2.07 -12.88 -5.52
CA VAL A 62 -2.72 -11.56 -5.62
C VAL A 62 -1.64 -10.49 -5.74
N ALA A 63 -1.76 -9.59 -6.70
CA ALA A 63 -0.81 -8.50 -6.88
C ALA A 63 -1.00 -7.39 -5.83
N PRO A 64 0.06 -6.85 -5.20
CA PRO A 64 -0.05 -5.71 -4.31
C PRO A 64 -0.16 -4.40 -5.10
N ASP A 65 -1.23 -3.64 -4.87
CA ASP A 65 -1.36 -2.23 -5.24
C ASP A 65 -0.76 -1.36 -4.12
N MET A 66 0.52 -1.03 -4.25
CA MET A 66 1.30 -0.38 -3.18
C MET A 66 0.94 1.09 -3.08
N THR A 67 0.07 1.42 -2.14
CA THR A 67 -0.46 2.77 -1.96
C THR A 67 0.37 3.57 -0.96
N ILE A 68 0.84 4.75 -1.38
CA ILE A 68 1.62 5.69 -0.56
C ILE A 68 0.84 6.99 -0.34
N PHE A 69 0.84 7.48 0.90
CA PHE A 69 0.22 8.76 1.28
C PHE A 69 1.24 9.81 1.72
N GLU A 70 2.49 9.38 1.92
CA GLU A 70 3.60 10.17 2.44
C GLU A 70 4.91 9.70 1.77
N PRO A 71 5.91 10.58 1.57
CA PRO A 71 7.15 10.24 0.84
C PRO A 71 7.99 9.18 1.54
N GLY A 72 7.94 9.11 2.87
CA GLY A 72 8.67 8.10 3.64
C GLY A 72 8.25 6.66 3.29
N MET A 73 7.02 6.47 2.82
CA MET A 73 6.49 5.15 2.45
C MET A 73 7.17 4.56 1.20
N ALA A 74 7.84 5.37 0.38
CA ALA A 74 8.63 4.85 -0.75
C ALA A 74 9.74 3.87 -0.30
N ARG A 75 10.34 4.11 0.88
CA ARG A 75 11.31 3.18 1.47
C ARG A 75 10.70 1.83 1.86
N MET A 76 9.40 1.82 2.20
CA MET A 76 8.70 0.58 2.51
C MET A 76 8.47 -0.25 1.24
N ILE A 77 8.24 0.38 0.08
CA ILE A 77 8.18 -0.32 -1.22
C ILE A 77 9.50 -1.04 -1.50
N GLU A 78 10.63 -0.33 -1.39
CA GLU A 78 11.94 -0.93 -1.61
C GLU A 78 12.17 -2.12 -0.67
N ARG A 79 11.80 -1.99 0.60
CA ARG A 79 11.92 -3.07 1.59
C ARG A 79 11.09 -4.31 1.21
N VAL A 80 9.86 -4.13 0.72
CA VAL A 80 9.02 -5.25 0.26
C VAL A 80 9.64 -5.95 -0.95
N LEU A 81 10.20 -5.19 -1.89
CA LEU A 81 10.90 -5.73 -3.06
C LEU A 81 12.21 -6.44 -2.69
N GLU A 82 13.03 -5.86 -1.81
CA GLU A 82 14.28 -6.45 -1.30
C GLU A 82 14.04 -7.80 -0.58
N LYS A 83 12.90 -7.93 0.09
CA LYS A 83 12.46 -9.17 0.74
C LYS A 83 11.86 -10.19 -0.23
N GLY A 84 11.68 -9.84 -1.50
CA GLY A 84 11.06 -10.72 -2.49
C GLY A 84 9.57 -10.98 -2.25
N LEU A 85 8.89 -10.08 -1.52
CA LEU A 85 7.46 -10.21 -1.19
C LEU A 85 6.54 -9.68 -2.31
N ALA A 86 7.11 -8.99 -3.30
CA ALA A 86 6.41 -8.53 -4.49
C ALA A 86 7.33 -8.57 -5.72
N ALA A 87 6.73 -8.68 -6.90
CA ALA A 87 7.47 -8.63 -8.15
C ALA A 87 7.83 -7.20 -8.53
N ALA A 88 8.97 -7.04 -9.21
CA ALA A 88 9.34 -5.79 -9.88
C ALA A 88 8.89 -5.82 -11.37
N PRO A 89 8.52 -4.68 -11.97
CA PRO A 89 8.37 -3.38 -11.31
C PRO A 89 7.16 -3.34 -10.35
N PRO A 90 7.23 -2.57 -9.24
CA PRO A 90 6.10 -2.41 -8.35
C PRO A 90 4.99 -1.59 -9.02
N LEU A 91 3.74 -1.97 -8.78
CA LEU A 91 2.59 -1.10 -9.02
C LEU A 91 2.44 -0.15 -7.82
N VAL A 92 2.53 1.16 -8.06
CA VAL A 92 2.51 2.17 -7.00
C VAL A 92 1.40 3.18 -7.22
N ASN A 93 0.54 3.35 -6.21
CA ASN A 93 -0.53 4.32 -6.23
C ASN A 93 -0.23 5.48 -5.27
N VAL A 94 -0.33 6.72 -5.74
CA VAL A 94 -0.04 7.92 -4.94
C VAL A 94 -1.36 8.54 -4.46
N GLY A 95 -1.67 8.32 -3.18
CA GLY A 95 -2.85 8.89 -2.53
C GLY A 95 -2.64 10.37 -2.18
N LEU A 96 -3.41 11.25 -2.82
CA LEU A 96 -3.34 12.70 -2.62
C LEU A 96 -4.67 13.26 -2.12
N GLY A 97 -4.61 14.34 -1.33
CA GLY A 97 -5.77 15.08 -0.87
C GLY A 97 -6.48 14.49 0.35
N PHE A 98 -5.94 13.43 0.95
CA PHE A 98 -6.44 12.91 2.22
C PHE A 98 -6.09 13.89 3.35
N PRO A 99 -7.04 14.30 4.21
CA PRO A 99 -6.71 15.12 5.37
C PRO A 99 -5.69 14.40 6.25
N GLY A 100 -4.50 14.97 6.44
CA GLY A 100 -3.40 14.34 7.18
C GLY A 100 -2.35 13.61 6.34
N GLY A 101 -2.54 13.54 5.02
CA GLY A 101 -1.54 13.06 4.05
C GLY A 101 -1.08 14.14 3.07
N LEU A 102 -0.45 13.72 1.97
CA LEU A 102 0.00 14.61 0.90
C LEU A 102 -1.14 15.44 0.29
N PRO A 103 -0.93 16.74 -0.02
CA PRO A 103 -1.93 17.58 -0.63
C PRO A 103 -2.15 17.23 -2.11
N ALA A 104 -3.35 17.47 -2.63
CA ALA A 104 -3.68 17.28 -4.04
C ALA A 104 -3.20 18.47 -4.90
N THR A 105 -1.88 18.64 -4.98
CA THR A 105 -1.23 19.73 -5.71
C THR A 105 -0.21 19.21 -6.73
N PRO A 106 0.04 19.94 -7.83
CA PRO A 106 1.00 19.51 -8.85
C PRO A 106 2.43 19.31 -8.33
N ASP A 107 2.88 20.14 -7.39
CA ASP A 107 4.20 20.02 -6.77
C ASP A 107 4.34 18.75 -5.92
N ALA A 108 3.27 18.34 -5.22
CA ALA A 108 3.25 17.05 -4.51
C ALA A 108 3.35 15.86 -5.47
N VAL A 109 2.64 15.91 -6.61
CA VAL A 109 2.73 14.89 -7.67
C VAL A 109 4.18 14.78 -8.19
N VAL A 110 4.79 15.91 -8.57
CA VAL A 110 6.16 15.94 -9.09
C VAL A 110 7.15 15.43 -8.06
N PHE A 111 7.01 15.87 -6.80
CA PHE A 111 7.86 15.42 -5.72
C PHE A 111 7.78 13.91 -5.50
N MET A 112 6.57 13.34 -5.46
CA MET A 112 6.38 11.90 -5.26
C MET A 112 6.87 11.06 -6.43
N ALA A 113 6.60 11.49 -7.67
CA ALA A 113 7.07 10.79 -8.87
C ALA A 113 8.61 10.64 -8.89
N GLN A 114 9.35 11.64 -8.38
CA GLN A 114 10.81 11.60 -8.27
C GLN A 114 11.33 10.67 -7.16
N ARG A 115 10.46 10.20 -6.26
CA ARG A 115 10.81 9.30 -5.14
C ARG A 115 10.39 7.85 -5.35
N LEU A 116 9.68 7.55 -6.42
CA LEU A 116 9.28 6.18 -6.72
C LEU A 116 10.50 5.33 -7.09
N PRO A 117 10.49 4.03 -6.76
CA PRO A 117 11.52 3.11 -7.23
C PRO A 117 11.62 3.10 -8.77
N PRO A 118 12.81 2.86 -9.33
CA PRO A 118 12.98 2.80 -10.78
C PRO A 118 12.03 1.80 -11.43
N GLY A 119 11.35 2.24 -12.49
CA GLY A 119 10.43 1.41 -13.25
C GLY A 119 9.06 1.18 -12.60
N ALA A 120 8.80 1.75 -11.42
CA ALA A 120 7.47 1.74 -10.82
C ALA A 120 6.40 2.20 -11.84
N VAL A 121 5.27 1.50 -11.84
CA VAL A 121 4.14 1.71 -12.75
C VAL A 121 2.94 2.25 -12.01
#